data_AF-A0A842MB90-F1
#
_entry.id   AF-A0A842MB90-F1
#
_cell.length_a   1.000
_cell.length_b   1.000
_cell.length_c   1.000
_cell.angle_alpha   90.00
_cell.angle_beta   90.00
_cell.angle_gamma   90.00
#
_symmetry.space_group_name_H-M   'P 1'
#
loop_
_entity.id
_entity.type
_entity.pdbx_description
1 polymer ?
#
loop_
_entity_poly.entity_id
_entity_poly.type
_entity_poly.pdbx_seq_one_letter_code
_entity_poly.pdbx_strand_id
1 'polypeptide(L)'
;MGTWDKGLELEQVISKLKEELSRAEGAEYTYLAVLLTQACNGCRVGEAFSAVQGFAKTGQRELRVKVEKRKDGAERLIIIPPEVQRAKIDLNVKLANVKMYAIRKLRINTHSLRYAWITYQVKNNVNPGMIAAITGHKNLNMLMHYIQKKQGEEYLRHQLQTIQEAS
;
A
#
# COMPACT_ATOMS: atom_id res chain seq x y z
N MET A 1 15.72 8.98 -13.62
CA MET A 1 14.29 8.79 -13.26
C MET A 1 14.21 7.69 -12.23
N GLY A 2 13.88 8.00 -10.96
CA GLY A 2 13.85 7.01 -9.89
C GLY A 2 12.78 5.96 -10.13
N THR A 3 13.21 4.70 -10.27
CA THR A 3 12.36 3.54 -10.48
C THR A 3 11.39 3.43 -9.29
N TRP A 4 10.10 3.61 -9.56
CA TRP A 4 9.04 3.67 -8.54
C TRP A 4 8.76 2.33 -7.84
N ASP A 5 9.47 1.30 -8.25
CA ASP A 5 9.34 -0.05 -7.77
C ASP A 5 10.71 -0.56 -7.36
N LYS A 6 10.93 -0.68 -6.05
CA LYS A 6 12.14 -1.29 -5.48
C LYS A 6 12.10 -2.83 -5.52
N GLY A 7 11.14 -3.44 -6.23
CA GLY A 7 10.93 -4.88 -6.16
C GLY A 7 10.47 -5.30 -4.76
N LEU A 8 9.62 -4.48 -4.14
CA LEU A 8 9.07 -4.81 -2.83
C LEU A 8 8.05 -5.93 -3.01
N GLU A 9 8.39 -7.13 -2.56
CA GLU A 9 7.41 -8.22 -2.46
C GLU A 9 6.47 -7.94 -1.29
N LEU A 10 5.18 -7.78 -1.60
CA LEU A 10 4.17 -7.27 -0.69
C LEU A 10 4.11 -8.10 0.60
N GLU A 11 4.16 -9.41 0.47
CA GLU A 11 4.04 -10.36 1.57
C GLU A 11 5.19 -10.21 2.57
N GLN A 12 6.41 -10.04 2.06
CA GLN A 12 7.59 -9.79 2.90
C GLN A 12 7.46 -8.46 3.63
N VAL A 13 6.98 -7.41 2.95
CA VAL A 13 6.74 -6.10 3.54
C VAL A 13 5.67 -6.19 4.64
N ILE A 14 4.55 -6.85 4.38
CA ILE A 14 3.46 -7.04 5.35
C ILE A 14 3.98 -7.84 6.56
N SER A 15 4.70 -8.94 6.33
CA SER A 15 5.27 -9.76 7.41
C SER A 15 6.20 -8.94 8.30
N LYS A 16 7.12 -8.19 7.70
CA LYS A 16 8.05 -7.32 8.43
C LYS A 16 7.33 -6.21 9.21
N LEU A 17 6.34 -5.56 8.59
CA LEU A 17 5.55 -4.53 9.25
C LEU A 17 4.78 -5.08 10.45
N LYS A 18 4.21 -6.30 10.35
CA LYS A 18 3.54 -6.98 11.47
C LYS A 18 4.52 -7.29 12.61
N GLU A 19 5.70 -7.79 12.27
CA GLU A 19 6.75 -8.09 13.25
C GLU A 19 7.19 -6.83 14.01
N GLU A 20 7.52 -5.75 13.30
CA GLU A 20 7.91 -4.47 13.91
C GLU A 20 6.75 -3.88 14.73
N LEU A 21 5.52 -3.94 14.21
CA LEU A 21 4.32 -3.46 14.91
C LEU A 21 4.12 -4.17 16.26
N SER A 22 4.37 -5.48 16.32
CA SER A 22 4.20 -6.27 17.55
C SER A 22 5.11 -5.81 18.70
N ARG A 23 6.26 -5.21 18.37
CA ARG A 23 7.27 -4.75 19.33
C ARG A 23 7.20 -3.24 19.60
N ALA A 24 6.47 -2.50 18.77
CA ALA A 24 6.41 -1.05 18.83
C ALA A 24 5.39 -0.55 19.86
N GLU A 25 5.65 0.64 20.39
CA GLU A 25 4.76 1.37 21.30
C GLU A 25 4.64 2.84 20.87
N GLY A 26 3.62 3.52 21.41
CA GLY A 26 3.40 4.95 21.22
C GLY A 26 3.37 5.42 19.76
N ALA A 27 4.14 6.46 19.45
CA ALA A 27 4.13 7.07 18.12
C ALA A 27 4.64 6.09 17.03
N GLU A 28 5.64 5.27 17.33
CA GLU A 28 6.18 4.30 16.38
C GLU A 28 5.14 3.23 16.01
N TYR A 29 4.39 2.73 17.00
CA TYR A 29 3.27 1.83 16.76
C TYR A 29 2.28 2.43 15.76
N THR A 30 1.94 3.71 15.93
CA THR A 30 1.01 4.41 15.05
C THR A 30 1.57 4.56 13.64
N TYR A 31 2.86 4.84 13.48
CA TYR A 31 3.50 4.90 12.16
C TYR A 31 3.39 3.55 11.44
N LEU A 32 3.74 2.47 12.13
CA LEU A 32 3.69 1.12 11.58
C LEU A 32 2.25 0.67 11.28
N ALA A 33 1.29 1.01 12.13
CA ALA A 33 -0.13 0.73 11.90
C ALA A 33 -0.64 1.39 10.62
N VAL A 34 -0.25 2.64 10.35
CA VAL A 34 -0.60 3.35 9.12
C VAL A 34 0.06 2.69 7.90
N LEU A 35 1.33 2.32 7.98
CA LEU A 35 2.04 1.69 6.86
C LEU A 35 1.53 0.27 6.56
N LEU A 36 1.20 -0.52 7.59
CA LEU A 36 0.58 -1.84 7.43
C LEU A 36 -0.81 -1.71 6.81
N THR A 37 -1.63 -0.78 7.32
CA THR A 37 -2.94 -0.47 6.72
C THR A 37 -2.80 -0.06 5.25
N GLN A 38 -1.80 0.76 4.93
CA GLN A 38 -1.54 1.18 3.56
C GLN A 38 -1.19 -0.02 2.66
N ALA A 39 -0.25 -0.87 3.11
CA ALA A 39 0.19 -2.05 2.37
C ALA A 39 -0.96 -3.02 2.13
N CYS A 40 -1.82 -3.30 3.11
CA CYS A 40 -2.93 -4.24 2.97
C CYS A 40 -4.07 -3.74 2.06
N ASN A 41 -4.22 -2.42 1.88
CA ASN A 41 -5.36 -1.82 1.17
C ASN A 41 -5.00 -1.21 -0.19
N GLY A 42 -3.72 -1.17 -0.57
CA GLY A 42 -3.26 -0.51 -1.80
C GLY A 42 -3.65 0.97 -1.87
N CYS A 43 -3.77 1.66 -0.74
CA CYS A 43 -4.17 3.06 -0.67
C CYS A 43 -2.97 4.01 -0.61
N ARG A 44 -3.21 5.31 -0.73
CA ARG A 44 -2.20 6.33 -0.43
C ARG A 44 -2.05 6.48 1.08
N VAL A 45 -0.87 6.88 1.52
CA VAL A 45 -0.55 6.95 2.95
C VAL A 45 -1.47 7.89 3.74
N GLY A 46 -1.96 8.99 3.15
CA GLY A 46 -2.90 9.84 3.87
C GLY A 46 -4.29 9.23 4.00
N GLU A 47 -4.73 8.40 3.04
CA GLU A 47 -5.97 7.63 3.14
C GLU A 47 -5.87 6.59 4.28
N ALA A 48 -4.75 5.87 4.37
CA ALA A 48 -4.46 4.96 5.48
C ALA A 48 -4.41 5.71 6.83
N PHE A 49 -3.75 6.88 6.86
CA PHE A 49 -3.66 7.71 8.04
C PHE A 49 -5.05 8.15 8.54
N SER A 50 -5.90 8.64 7.63
CA SER A 50 -7.28 9.01 7.97
C SER A 50 -8.09 7.82 8.51
N ALA A 51 -7.94 6.63 7.91
CA ALA A 51 -8.61 5.43 8.38
C ALA A 51 -8.15 5.02 9.79
N VAL A 52 -6.83 5.00 10.05
CA VAL A 52 -6.28 4.64 11.38
C VAL A 52 -6.71 5.63 12.46
N GLN A 53 -6.71 6.93 12.14
CA GLN A 53 -7.22 7.96 13.05
C GLN A 53 -8.73 7.80 13.32
N GLY A 54 -9.51 7.43 12.31
CA GLY A 54 -10.93 7.13 12.47
C GLY A 54 -11.17 5.87 13.31
N PHE A 55 -10.36 4.81 13.13
CA PHE A 55 -10.41 3.61 13.95
C PHE A 55 -10.12 3.87 15.42
N ALA A 56 -9.09 4.68 15.71
CA ALA A 56 -8.78 5.07 17.08
C ALA A 56 -9.97 5.76 17.77
N LYS A 57 -10.71 6.59 17.02
CA LYS A 57 -11.88 7.34 17.54
C LYS A 57 -13.14 6.50 17.67
N THR A 58 -13.43 5.64 16.69
CA THR A 58 -14.72 4.94 16.57
C THR A 58 -14.68 3.47 16.98
N GLY A 59 -13.52 2.82 16.86
CA GLY A 59 -13.37 1.37 16.98
C GLY A 59 -13.81 0.59 15.74
N GLN A 60 -14.36 1.24 14.71
CA GLN A 60 -14.76 0.58 13.46
C GLN A 60 -13.53 0.17 12.65
N ARG A 61 -13.49 -1.08 12.19
CA ARG A 61 -12.40 -1.57 11.34
C ARG A 61 -12.61 -1.28 9.86
N GLU A 62 -13.83 -0.98 9.46
CA GLU A 62 -14.19 -0.62 8.09
C GLU A 62 -14.51 0.87 8.04
N LEU A 63 -13.70 1.66 7.32
CA LEU A 63 -13.89 3.09 7.21
C LEU A 63 -13.99 3.53 5.75
N ARG A 64 -14.97 4.38 5.47
CA ARG A 64 -15.03 5.16 4.23
C ARG A 64 -14.12 6.38 4.37
N VAL A 65 -13.15 6.53 3.48
CA VAL A 65 -12.25 7.69 3.46
C VAL A 65 -12.30 8.38 2.10
N LYS A 66 -12.18 9.70 2.09
CA LYS A 66 -12.06 10.48 0.86
C LYS A 66 -10.81 10.05 0.09
N VAL A 67 -11.01 9.78 -1.20
CA VAL A 67 -9.91 9.41 -2.10
C VAL A 67 -9.03 10.63 -2.32
N GLU A 68 -7.74 10.48 -2.02
CA GLU A 68 -6.78 11.58 -2.16
C GLU A 68 -6.67 12.07 -3.61
N LYS A 69 -6.51 13.39 -3.77
CA LYS A 69 -6.36 14.10 -5.06
C LYS A 69 -7.60 14.11 -5.95
N ARG A 70 -8.70 13.48 -5.54
CA ARG A 70 -9.99 13.62 -6.21
C ARG A 70 -10.75 14.83 -5.68
N LYS A 71 -11.33 15.61 -6.60
CA LYS A 71 -12.13 16.82 -6.30
C LYS A 71 -13.64 16.52 -6.27
N ASP A 72 -14.05 15.34 -6.70
CA ASP A 72 -15.46 14.92 -6.82
C ASP A 72 -16.03 14.32 -5.53
N GLY A 73 -15.30 14.43 -4.42
CA GLY A 73 -15.76 13.94 -3.12
C GLY A 73 -15.82 12.42 -3.00
N ALA A 74 -15.29 11.67 -3.96
CA ALA A 74 -15.35 10.21 -3.93
C ALA A 74 -14.69 9.63 -2.67
N GLU A 75 -15.33 8.59 -2.14
CA GLU A 75 -14.84 7.84 -0.99
C GLU A 75 -14.55 6.39 -1.38
N ARG A 76 -13.71 5.73 -0.61
CA ARG A 76 -13.42 4.30 -0.73
C ARG A 76 -13.36 3.63 0.63
N LEU A 77 -13.60 2.33 0.64
CA LEU A 77 -13.40 1.50 1.82
C LEU A 77 -11.90 1.32 2.11
N ILE A 78 -11.54 1.43 3.38
CA ILE A 78 -10.27 0.99 3.96
C ILE A 78 -10.60 0.07 5.13
N ILE A 79 -9.92 -1.08 5.18
CA ILE A 79 -10.08 -2.08 6.23
C ILE A 79 -8.82 -2.06 7.10
N ILE A 80 -9.01 -1.87 8.40
CA ILE A 80 -7.93 -1.88 9.39
C ILE A 80 -7.49 -3.32 9.66
N PRO A 81 -6.21 -3.65 9.46
CA PRO A 81 -5.69 -4.99 9.72
C PRO A 81 -5.95 -5.46 11.17
N PRO A 82 -6.28 -6.74 11.38
CA PRO A 82 -6.61 -7.26 12.72
C PRO A 82 -5.48 -7.07 13.74
N GLU A 83 -4.21 -7.06 13.30
CA GLU A 83 -3.03 -6.84 14.13
C GLU A 83 -2.95 -5.44 14.73
N VAL A 84 -3.66 -4.47 14.13
CA VAL A 84 -3.73 -3.11 14.64
C VAL A 84 -4.70 -3.05 15.82
N GLN A 85 -4.16 -2.63 16.96
CA GLN A 85 -4.82 -2.52 18.25
C GLN A 85 -5.15 -1.07 18.52
N ARG A 86 -6.43 -0.80 18.76
CA ARG A 86 -6.96 0.55 18.96
C ARG A 86 -6.26 1.30 20.10
N ALA A 87 -6.05 0.63 21.24
CA ALA A 87 -5.54 1.24 22.46
C ALA A 87 -4.10 1.77 22.33
N LYS A 88 -3.34 1.28 21.34
CA LYS A 88 -1.94 1.66 21.12
C LYS A 88 -1.77 2.81 20.12
N ILE A 89 -2.85 3.31 19.52
CA ILE A 89 -2.80 4.39 18.54
C ILE A 89 -2.70 5.75 19.23
N ASP A 90 -1.65 6.51 18.89
CA ASP A 90 -1.42 7.89 19.30
C ASP A 90 -2.06 8.87 18.30
N LEU A 91 -3.08 9.59 18.75
CA LEU A 91 -3.80 10.59 17.97
C LEU A 91 -3.00 11.88 17.72
N ASN A 92 -1.88 12.10 18.41
CA ASN A 92 -1.05 13.30 18.25
C ASN A 92 -0.06 13.19 17.08
N VAL A 93 0.07 12.01 16.49
CA VAL A 93 0.95 11.75 15.35
C VAL A 93 0.49 12.54 14.11
N LYS A 94 1.45 13.16 13.43
CA LYS A 94 1.24 13.85 12.14
C LYS A 94 1.61 12.95 10.97
N LEU A 95 0.87 13.05 9.85
CA LEU A 95 1.15 12.30 8.62
C LEU A 95 2.59 12.50 8.10
N ALA A 96 3.17 13.70 8.29
CA ALA A 96 4.55 13.97 7.91
C ALA A 96 5.55 13.05 8.64
N ASN A 97 5.27 12.71 9.90
CA ASN A 97 6.12 11.83 10.70
C ASN A 97 6.07 10.40 10.18
N VAL A 98 4.89 9.91 9.78
CA VAL A 98 4.74 8.58 9.14
C VAL A 98 5.59 8.49 7.88
N LYS A 99 5.50 9.49 7.00
CA LYS A 99 6.29 9.54 5.75
C LYS A 99 7.79 9.58 6.04
N MET A 100 8.20 10.37 7.03
CA MET A 100 9.60 10.49 7.43
C MET A 100 10.13 9.18 8.03
N TYR A 101 9.34 8.51 8.87
CA TYR A 101 9.66 7.21 9.45
C TYR A 101 9.86 6.15 8.36
N ALA A 102 8.92 6.04 7.42
CA ALA A 102 9.04 5.10 6.30
C ALA A 102 10.35 5.27 5.50
N ILE A 103 10.72 6.52 5.21
CA ILE A 103 11.93 6.82 4.44
C ILE A 103 13.21 6.61 5.26
N ARG A 104 13.25 7.10 6.50
CA ARG A 104 14.49 7.11 7.30
C ARG A 104 14.77 5.79 7.99
N LYS A 105 13.74 5.16 8.57
CA LYS A 105 13.86 3.90 9.33
C LYS A 105 13.72 2.69 8.43
N LEU A 106 12.68 2.64 7.60
CA LEU A 106 12.39 1.46 6.78
C LEU A 106 13.04 1.51 5.39
N ARG A 107 13.55 2.68 4.96
CA ARG A 107 14.09 2.91 3.61
C ARG A 107 13.07 2.64 2.48
N ILE A 108 11.78 2.81 2.79
CA ILE A 108 10.65 2.58 1.89
C ILE A 108 10.02 3.92 1.49
N ASN A 109 9.67 4.06 0.20
CA ASN A 109 8.77 5.11 -0.25
C ASN A 109 7.32 4.64 -0.05
N THR A 110 6.51 5.42 0.66
CA THR A 110 5.09 5.07 0.93
C THR A 110 4.28 4.84 -0.34
N HIS A 111 4.60 5.51 -1.45
CA HIS A 111 3.92 5.26 -2.73
C HIS A 111 4.29 3.91 -3.34
N SER A 112 5.49 3.39 -3.05
CA SER A 112 5.89 2.04 -3.47
C SER A 112 5.07 0.95 -2.77
N LEU A 113 4.54 1.18 -1.56
CA LEU A 113 3.62 0.23 -0.91
C LEU A 113 2.32 0.03 -1.69
N ARG A 114 1.77 1.13 -2.24
CA ARG A 114 0.60 1.05 -3.13
C ARG A 114 0.90 0.22 -4.37
N TYR A 115 2.05 0.43 -4.99
CA TYR A 115 2.42 -0.34 -6.17
C TYR A 115 2.75 -1.79 -5.87
N ALA A 116 3.40 -2.09 -4.74
CA ALA A 116 3.61 -3.47 -4.29
C ALA A 116 2.26 -4.21 -4.16
N TRP A 117 1.25 -3.55 -3.59
CA TRP A 117 -0.10 -4.10 -3.52
C TRP A 117 -0.71 -4.35 -4.90
N ILE A 118 -0.66 -3.34 -5.78
CA ILE A 118 -1.18 -3.46 -7.16
C ILE A 118 -0.51 -4.62 -7.90
N THR A 119 0.82 -4.69 -7.85
CA THR A 119 1.62 -5.74 -8.51
C THR A 119 1.26 -7.11 -7.97
N TYR A 120 1.13 -7.26 -6.65
CA TYR A 120 0.69 -8.51 -6.04
C TYR A 120 -0.71 -8.93 -6.54
N GLN A 121 -1.68 -8.01 -6.60
CA GLN A 121 -3.01 -8.34 -7.14
C GLN A 121 -2.95 -8.79 -8.61
N VAL A 122 -2.12 -8.13 -9.42
CA VAL A 122 -1.93 -8.49 -10.84
C VAL A 122 -1.29 -9.88 -10.97
N LYS A 123 -0.24 -10.18 -10.19
CA LYS A 123 0.40 -11.50 -10.14
C LYS A 123 -0.62 -12.60 -9.74
N ASN A 124 -1.62 -12.25 -8.93
CA ASN A 124 -2.72 -13.14 -8.53
C ASN A 124 -3.93 -13.09 -9.49
N ASN A 125 -3.77 -12.62 -10.72
CA ASN A 125 -4.81 -12.60 -11.76
C ASN A 125 -6.09 -11.83 -11.39
N VAL A 126 -5.99 -10.85 -10.49
CA VAL A 126 -7.14 -10.02 -10.12
C VAL A 126 -7.46 -9.07 -11.26
N ASN A 127 -8.75 -8.96 -11.59
CA ASN A 127 -9.22 -8.10 -12.67
C ASN A 127 -8.77 -6.63 -12.47
N PRO A 128 -8.13 -5.98 -13.47
CA PRO A 128 -7.65 -4.61 -13.33
C PRO A 128 -8.73 -3.58 -13.00
N GLY A 129 -9.98 -3.79 -13.44
CA GLY A 129 -11.13 -2.98 -13.08
C GLY A 129 -11.46 -3.07 -11.58
N MET A 130 -11.38 -4.26 -11.00
CA MET A 130 -11.50 -4.45 -9.54
C MET A 130 -10.36 -3.76 -8.79
N ILE A 131 -9.12 -3.91 -9.26
CA ILE A 131 -7.96 -3.21 -8.69
C ILE A 131 -8.19 -1.69 -8.72
N ALA A 132 -8.65 -1.14 -9.84
CA ALA A 132 -8.95 0.28 -9.99
C ALA A 132 -10.06 0.75 -9.03
N ALA A 133 -11.14 -0.03 -8.91
CA ALA A 133 -12.25 0.24 -8.00
C ALA A 133 -11.79 0.24 -6.54
N ILE A 134 -11.05 -0.79 -6.12
CA ILE A 134 -10.47 -0.86 -4.77
C ILE A 134 -9.57 0.33 -4.54
N THR A 135 -8.64 0.60 -5.45
CA THR A 135 -7.60 1.61 -5.25
C THR A 135 -8.06 3.06 -5.44
N GLY A 136 -9.32 3.28 -5.84
CA GLY A 136 -9.93 4.60 -6.02
C GLY A 136 -9.50 5.35 -7.29
N HIS A 137 -9.01 4.66 -8.31
CA HIS A 137 -8.62 5.31 -9.57
C HIS A 137 -9.85 5.81 -10.33
N LYS A 138 -9.81 7.07 -10.77
CA LYS A 138 -10.85 7.65 -11.65
C LYS A 138 -10.76 7.13 -13.08
N ASN A 139 -9.54 6.88 -13.56
CA ASN A 139 -9.27 6.40 -14.90
C ASN A 139 -8.36 5.17 -14.83
N LEU A 140 -8.82 4.09 -15.45
CA LEU A 140 -8.13 2.81 -15.54
C LEU A 140 -6.82 2.91 -16.35
N ASN A 141 -6.72 3.83 -17.30
CA ASN A 141 -5.59 3.94 -18.23
C ASN A 141 -4.24 4.14 -17.53
N MET A 142 -4.18 4.90 -16.43
CA MET A 142 -2.93 5.11 -15.69
C MET A 142 -2.46 3.81 -15.03
N LEU A 143 -3.39 3.06 -14.44
CA LEU A 143 -3.11 1.76 -13.86
C LEU A 143 -2.70 0.77 -14.94
N MET A 144 -3.43 0.74 -16.06
CA MET A 144 -3.14 -0.14 -17.19
C MET A 144 -1.78 0.12 -17.80
N HIS A 145 -1.38 1.38 -17.99
CA HIS A 145 -0.06 1.71 -18.51
C HIS A 145 1.06 1.16 -17.59
N TYR A 146 0.88 1.25 -16.27
CA TYR A 146 1.82 0.65 -15.32
C TYR A 146 1.85 -0.87 -15.42
N ILE A 147 0.67 -1.52 -15.42
CA ILE A 147 0.53 -2.98 -15.49
C ILE A 147 1.12 -3.52 -16.80
N GLN A 148 0.73 -2.95 -17.94
CA GLN A 148 1.19 -3.36 -19.27
C GLN A 148 2.70 -3.22 -19.41
N LYS A 149 3.28 -2.11 -18.92
CA LYS A 149 4.73 -1.93 -18.92
C LYS A 149 5.41 -3.04 -18.13
N LYS A 150 4.92 -3.35 -16.93
CA LYS A 150 5.50 -4.39 -16.06
C LYS A 150 5.38 -5.78 -16.65
N GLN A 151 4.20 -6.17 -17.11
CA GLN A 151 3.96 -7.45 -17.75
C GLN A 151 4.79 -7.61 -19.03
N GLY A 152 4.93 -6.55 -19.84
CA GLY A 152 5.78 -6.57 -21.03
C GLY A 152 7.26 -6.76 -20.71
N GLU A 153 7.76 -6.08 -19.67
CA GLU A 153 9.13 -6.26 -19.18
C GLU A 153 9.38 -7.68 -18.64
N GLU A 154 8.43 -8.25 -17.88
CA GLU A 154 8.52 -9.62 -17.36
C GLU A 154 8.46 -10.67 -18.49
N TYR A 155 7.53 -10.51 -19.43
CA TYR A 155 7.42 -11.38 -20.59
C TYR A 155 8.71 -11.41 -21.43
N LEU A 156 9.30 -10.24 -21.69
CA LEU A 156 10.56 -10.16 -22.44
C LEU A 156 11.71 -10.87 -21.71
N ARG A 157 11.79 -10.76 -20.39
CA ARG A 157 12.80 -11.49 -19.59
C ARG A 157 12.62 -13.00 -19.68
N HIS A 158 11.38 -13.48 -19.54
CA HIS A 158 11.07 -14.90 -19.64
C HIS A 158 11.41 -15.46 -21.03
N GLN A 159 11.06 -14.75 -22.10
CA GLN A 159 11.38 -15.17 -23.47
C GLN A 159 12.89 -15.36 -23.67
N LEU A 160 13.72 -14.44 -23.18
CA LEU A 160 15.17 -14.56 -23.29
C LEU A 160 15.74 -15.74 -22.49
N GLN A 161 15.21 -16.01 -21.30
CA GLN A 161 15.63 -17.17 -20.49
C GLN A 161 15.30 -18.49 -21.19
N THR A 162 14.08 -18.64 -21.73
CA THR A 162 13.69 -19.85 -22.46
C THR A 162 14.56 -20.09 -23.69
N ILE A 163 14.97 -19.04 -24.42
CA ILE A 163 15.87 -19.16 -25.57
C ILE A 163 17.27 -19.65 -25.14
N GLN A 164 17.77 -19.17 -24.00
CA GLN A 164 19.06 -19.56 -23.44
C GLN A 164 19.07 -21.02 -22.94
N GLU A 165 17.97 -21.51 -22.37
CA GLU A 165 17.85 -22.89 -21.89
C GLU A 165 17.67 -23.91 -23.04
N ALA A 166 17.21 -23.45 -24.20
CA ALA A 166 17.02 -24.27 -25.40
C ALA A 166 18.27 -24.32 -26.31
N SER A 167 19.34 -23.59 -25.97
CA SER A 167 20.62 -23.52 -26.70
C SER A 167 21.71 -24.29 -25.98
#